data_AF-A0A812KGC5-F1
#
_entry.id   AF-A0A812KGC5-F1
#
_cell.length_a   1.000
_cell.length_b   1.000
_cell.length_c   1.000
_cell.angle_alpha   90.00
_cell.angle_beta   90.00
_cell.angle_gamma   90.00
#
_symmetry.space_group_name_H-M   'P 1'
#
loop_
_entity.id
_entity.type
_entity.pdbx_description
1 polymer ?
#
loop_
_entity_poly.entity_id
_entity_poly.type
_entity_poly.pdbx_seq_one_letter_code
_entity_poly.pdbx_strand_id
1 'polypeptide(L)'
;MSKLEDAKEVEGSHPFVYVFGQELRRPFQCAPPPPAPRERHKSGRDKGTDNRAPRGPRQRCLESVLRLAEYNQHDMVQHWKNQSSGHKKKAICRQGVPDGIAMESFHLNFRRWLRERQLQKTLQRDARWDPPASEGDPSYPFMYYRYVPPCTEENAHTEPEEGWSRAFHGTWFYALRSILRSGVLLESSSKERGHGFSIPGVYLAPSLSGSIWFARPHQVFDGDKMFHRVMLEVRYDPSKVMPLRGKVASRAVVVSSDAVAITGIIVQPNSPPYSGEERCENWDPSLEVIPRPFARRRHKRKRRRSKRERHARVVKSEECGPDSHDCQAARRDRRSLSSLRAEFENQVGNDPDELGRRPLRRRRNA
;
A
#
# COMPACT_ATOMS: atom_id res chain seq x y z
N MET A 1 -24.64 -69.42 34.95
CA MET A 1 -25.32 -68.10 34.93
C MET A 1 -24.31 -67.07 34.40
N SER A 2 -24.78 -65.93 33.84
CA SER A 2 -24.02 -64.81 33.20
C SER A 2 -23.01 -65.21 32.09
N LYS A 3 -23.20 -64.87 30.79
CA LYS A 3 -23.23 -63.54 30.10
C LYS A 3 -21.88 -62.80 30.18
N LEU A 4 -21.16 -62.54 29.06
CA LEU A 4 -21.36 -61.45 28.05
C LEU A 4 -21.30 -60.05 28.73
N GLU A 5 -20.65 -58.98 28.30
CA GLU A 5 -19.79 -58.53 27.15
C GLU A 5 -18.94 -57.33 27.69
N ASP A 6 -17.90 -56.71 27.09
CA ASP A 6 -17.22 -56.73 25.77
C ASP A 6 -15.71 -56.39 25.97
N ALA A 7 -14.86 -56.38 24.93
CA ALA A 7 -13.48 -55.87 24.99
C ALA A 7 -13.29 -54.53 24.24
N LYS A 8 -12.49 -53.61 24.79
CA LYS A 8 -11.82 -52.57 23.98
C LYS A 8 -10.41 -52.25 24.47
N GLU A 9 -9.58 -52.05 23.46
CA GLU A 9 -8.12 -51.95 23.46
C GLU A 9 -7.61 -50.63 24.06
N VAL A 10 -6.54 -50.71 24.87
CA VAL A 10 -5.81 -49.53 25.39
C VAL A 10 -4.30 -49.79 25.28
N GLU A 11 -3.74 -49.50 24.11
CA GLU A 11 -2.31 -49.20 23.97
C GLU A 11 -2.09 -47.69 24.15
N GLY A 12 -0.99 -47.19 24.71
CA GLY A 12 0.15 -47.89 25.31
C GLY A 12 1.27 -46.89 25.62
N SER A 13 1.62 -46.75 26.91
CA SER A 13 2.85 -46.13 27.46
C SER A 13 3.45 -44.86 26.78
N HIS A 14 3.35 -43.72 27.48
CA HIS A 14 4.23 -42.56 27.22
C HIS A 14 5.72 -42.88 27.45
N PRO A 15 6.60 -42.19 26.71
CA PRO A 15 7.78 -41.55 27.30
C PRO A 15 7.70 -40.02 27.18
N PHE A 16 8.13 -39.31 28.23
CA PHE A 16 8.16 -37.85 28.28
C PHE A 16 9.29 -37.25 27.42
N VAL A 17 9.11 -36.01 26.97
CA VAL A 17 10.23 -35.08 26.68
C VAL A 17 9.91 -33.72 27.30
N TYR A 18 10.78 -33.26 28.22
CA TYR A 18 10.77 -31.91 28.79
C TYR A 18 12.02 -31.14 28.35
N VAL A 19 11.86 -29.94 27.80
CA VAL A 19 12.94 -29.00 27.40
C VAL A 19 12.34 -27.58 27.36
N PHE A 20 12.80 -26.54 28.06
CA PHE A 20 13.50 -26.41 29.36
C PHE A 20 13.03 -25.08 29.98
N GLY A 21 12.68 -25.09 31.27
CA GLY A 21 12.56 -23.84 32.04
C GLY A 21 13.87 -23.54 32.76
N GLN A 22 14.72 -22.67 32.21
CA GLN A 22 15.83 -22.07 32.96
C GLN A 22 16.31 -20.71 32.42
N GLU A 23 16.82 -19.89 33.33
CA GLU A 23 17.29 -18.52 33.12
C GLU A 23 18.72 -18.50 32.53
N LEU A 24 18.94 -17.78 31.43
CA LEU A 24 20.28 -17.65 30.83
C LEU A 24 21.15 -16.62 31.56
N ARG A 25 21.87 -17.05 32.60
CA ARG A 25 23.02 -16.30 33.14
C ARG A 25 24.27 -16.49 32.26
N ARG A 26 25.02 -15.41 32.05
CA ARG A 26 26.31 -15.42 31.33
C ARG A 26 27.42 -16.02 32.19
N PRO A 27 28.27 -16.90 31.65
CA PRO A 27 29.66 -17.01 32.07
C PRO A 27 30.44 -15.79 31.55
N PHE A 28 31.17 -15.13 32.42
CA PHE A 28 32.27 -14.24 32.01
C PHE A 28 33.51 -15.10 31.75
N GLN A 29 34.16 -14.88 30.61
CA GLN A 29 35.63 -14.81 30.51
C GLN A 29 36.04 -14.11 29.20
N CYS A 30 37.26 -13.59 29.18
CA CYS A 30 37.59 -12.37 28.44
C CYS A 30 37.78 -12.56 26.92
N ALA A 31 37.29 -11.59 26.14
CA ALA A 31 37.83 -11.32 24.82
C ALA A 31 39.16 -10.55 24.94
N PRO A 32 40.13 -10.73 24.02
CA PRO A 32 41.36 -9.94 24.01
C PRO A 32 41.08 -8.45 23.77
N PRO A 33 41.99 -7.54 24.19
CA PRO A 33 41.83 -6.10 23.98
C PRO A 33 41.80 -5.77 22.47
N PRO A 34 41.04 -4.72 22.07
CA PRO A 34 40.93 -4.34 20.66
C PRO A 34 42.26 -3.82 20.11
N PRO A 35 42.56 -4.03 18.81
CA PRO A 35 43.71 -3.44 18.17
C PRO A 35 43.63 -1.90 18.17
N ALA A 36 44.79 -1.25 18.25
CA ALA A 36 44.90 0.20 18.34
C ALA A 36 44.23 0.93 17.15
N PRO A 37 43.74 2.18 17.32
CA PRO A 37 43.09 2.92 16.26
C PRO A 37 44.03 3.16 15.08
N ARG A 38 43.69 2.67 13.89
CA ARG A 38 44.38 3.06 12.65
C ARG A 38 44.02 4.49 12.27
N GLU A 39 45.01 5.19 11.74
CA GLU A 39 44.96 6.63 11.49
C GLU A 39 43.90 7.04 10.46
N ARG A 40 43.34 8.24 10.64
CA ARG A 40 42.38 8.84 9.71
C ARG A 40 43.08 9.32 8.44
N HIS A 41 43.07 8.49 7.40
CA HIS A 41 43.27 9.02 6.04
C HIS A 41 42.08 9.92 5.65
N LYS A 42 42.37 11.17 5.31
CA LYS A 42 41.40 12.13 4.76
C LYS A 42 41.04 11.68 3.33
N SER A 43 39.86 11.09 3.14
CA SER A 43 39.35 10.78 1.80
C SER A 43 39.09 12.07 1.02
N GLY A 44 39.78 12.22 -0.11
CA GLY A 44 39.60 13.35 -1.02
C GLY A 44 38.17 13.46 -1.54
N ARG A 45 37.74 14.70 -1.83
CA ARG A 45 36.40 15.01 -2.35
C ARG A 45 36.38 14.81 -3.87
N ASP A 46 36.30 13.56 -4.31
CA ASP A 46 36.11 13.26 -5.73
C ASP A 46 34.75 13.75 -6.22
N LYS A 47 34.77 14.72 -7.13
CA LYS A 47 33.61 15.11 -7.93
C LYS A 47 33.47 14.14 -9.11
N GLY A 48 33.03 12.92 -8.81
CA GLY A 48 32.67 11.95 -9.84
C GLY A 48 31.52 12.50 -10.69
N THR A 49 31.78 12.74 -11.98
CA THR A 49 30.74 12.98 -12.97
C THR A 49 29.95 11.68 -13.16
N ASP A 50 28.65 11.72 -12.85
CA ASP A 50 27.75 10.54 -12.86
C ASP A 50 27.46 10.08 -14.29
N ASN A 51 28.44 9.42 -14.92
CA ASN A 51 28.38 8.77 -16.24
C ASN A 51 27.50 7.50 -16.18
N ARG A 52 26.27 7.63 -15.67
CA ARG A 52 25.28 6.56 -15.73
C ARG A 52 24.78 6.38 -17.15
N ALA A 53 25.04 5.19 -17.69
CA ALA A 53 24.46 4.74 -18.95
C ALA A 53 22.94 4.99 -18.98
N PRO A 54 22.37 5.37 -20.13
CA PRO A 54 20.96 5.77 -20.22
C PRO A 54 20.03 4.63 -19.80
N ARG A 55 19.39 4.79 -18.62
CA ARG A 55 18.45 3.80 -18.04
C ARG A 55 17.42 3.32 -19.07
N GLY A 56 17.21 2.01 -19.13
CA GLY A 56 16.24 1.40 -20.06
C GLY A 56 14.78 1.79 -19.77
N PRO A 57 13.85 1.63 -20.74
CA PRO A 57 12.46 2.06 -20.58
C PRO A 57 11.74 1.48 -19.35
N ARG A 58 11.93 0.17 -19.06
CA ARG A 58 11.33 -0.53 -17.91
C ARG A 58 11.72 0.12 -16.58
N GLN A 59 12.99 0.49 -16.41
CA GLN A 59 13.49 1.10 -15.18
C GLN A 59 12.92 2.52 -14.95
N ARG A 60 12.70 3.30 -16.03
CA ARG A 60 12.05 4.62 -15.95
C ARG A 60 10.56 4.52 -15.61
N CYS A 61 9.88 3.47 -16.10
CA CYS A 61 8.50 3.18 -15.74
C CYS A 61 8.40 2.86 -14.25
N LEU A 62 9.21 1.91 -13.76
CA LEU A 62 9.28 1.55 -12.33
C LEU A 62 9.56 2.76 -11.44
N GLU A 63 10.58 3.57 -11.76
CA GLU A 63 10.90 4.78 -10.99
C GLU A 63 9.74 5.81 -10.97
N SER A 64 8.96 5.89 -12.05
CA SER A 64 7.80 6.78 -12.13
C SER A 64 6.62 6.27 -11.29
N VAL A 65 6.36 4.95 -11.33
CA VAL A 65 5.31 4.29 -10.55
C VAL A 65 5.63 4.32 -9.05
N LEU A 66 6.90 4.06 -8.67
CA LEU A 66 7.35 4.16 -7.27
C LEU A 66 7.12 5.57 -6.72
N ARG A 67 7.55 6.62 -7.43
CA ARG A 67 7.33 8.02 -7.01
C ARG A 67 5.84 8.37 -6.88
N LEU A 68 4.99 7.86 -7.76
CA LEU A 68 3.54 8.06 -7.65
C LEU A 68 2.94 7.31 -6.46
N ALA A 69 3.37 6.06 -6.22
CA ALA A 69 2.95 5.28 -5.06
C ALA A 69 3.40 5.93 -3.74
N GLU A 70 4.64 6.41 -3.65
CA GLU A 70 5.14 7.20 -2.50
C GLU A 70 4.34 8.48 -2.30
N TYR A 71 4.03 9.22 -3.38
CA TYR A 71 3.21 10.43 -3.30
C TYR A 71 1.78 10.14 -2.82
N ASN A 72 1.20 9.02 -3.23
CA ASN A 72 -0.13 8.61 -2.79
C ASN A 72 -0.12 8.10 -1.33
N GLN A 73 0.94 7.41 -0.89
CA GLN A 73 1.08 6.92 0.49
C GLN A 73 1.40 8.05 1.47
N HIS A 74 2.29 8.98 1.11
CA HIS A 74 2.70 10.14 1.89
C HIS A 74 2.88 9.84 3.40
N ASP A 75 2.09 10.47 4.28
CA ASP A 75 2.13 10.28 5.74
C ASP A 75 1.07 9.30 6.24
N MET A 76 0.39 8.56 5.36
CA MET A 76 -0.68 7.63 5.75
C MET A 76 -0.18 6.60 6.76
N VAL A 77 1.07 6.13 6.66
CA VAL A 77 1.68 5.19 7.62
C VAL A 77 1.73 5.78 9.04
N GLN A 78 1.95 7.09 9.19
CA GLN A 78 1.89 7.77 10.49
C GLN A 78 0.45 7.90 10.98
N HIS A 79 -0.50 8.25 10.11
CA HIS A 79 -1.93 8.32 10.47
C HIS A 79 -2.47 6.95 10.92
N TRP A 80 -2.09 5.88 10.22
CA TRP A 80 -2.42 4.51 10.55
C TRP A 80 -1.94 4.14 11.96
N LYS A 81 -0.66 4.41 12.27
CA LYS A 81 -0.10 4.18 13.61
C LYS A 81 -0.79 4.98 14.72
N ASN A 82 -1.14 6.24 14.43
CA ASN A 82 -1.85 7.09 15.38
C ASN A 82 -3.22 6.50 15.73
N GLN A 83 -3.96 5.97 14.75
CA GLN A 83 -5.26 5.31 15.02
C GLN A 83 -5.11 3.90 15.61
N SER A 84 -4.06 3.14 15.25
CA SER A 84 -3.97 1.71 15.54
C SER A 84 -3.35 1.32 16.88
N SER A 85 -2.93 2.28 17.70
CA SER A 85 -1.99 2.03 18.80
C SER A 85 -2.41 0.87 19.71
N GLY A 86 -1.52 -0.12 19.86
CA GLY A 86 -1.79 -1.35 20.62
C GLY A 86 -1.50 -1.25 22.12
N HIS A 87 -0.82 -0.19 22.56
CA HIS A 87 -0.33 -0.08 23.93
C HIS A 87 -1.50 -0.07 24.94
N LYS A 88 -1.43 -0.95 25.95
CA LYS A 88 -2.49 -1.24 26.95
C LYS A 88 -3.78 -1.89 26.39
N LYS A 89 -3.90 -2.15 25.10
CA LYS A 89 -5.07 -2.84 24.53
C LYS A 89 -5.01 -4.34 24.85
N LYS A 90 -6.08 -4.88 25.45
CA LYS A 90 -6.24 -6.33 25.70
C LYS A 90 -6.36 -7.11 24.39
N ALA A 91 -6.05 -8.40 24.43
CA ALA A 91 -6.38 -9.34 23.36
C ALA A 91 -7.88 -9.35 23.09
N ILE A 92 -8.28 -9.66 21.86
CA ILE A 92 -9.69 -9.84 21.48
C ILE A 92 -9.92 -11.33 21.20
N CYS A 93 -11.02 -11.89 21.70
CA CYS A 93 -11.38 -13.27 21.40
C CYS A 93 -11.78 -13.42 19.93
N ARG A 94 -11.47 -14.57 19.34
CA ARG A 94 -11.95 -14.94 18.00
C ARG A 94 -13.48 -14.98 18.01
N GLN A 95 -14.12 -14.50 16.94
CA GLN A 95 -15.58 -14.66 16.83
C GLN A 95 -15.90 -16.16 16.75
N GLY A 96 -16.91 -16.61 17.50
CA GLY A 96 -17.35 -18.01 17.57
C GLY A 96 -18.04 -18.53 16.29
N VAL A 97 -17.77 -17.91 15.15
CA VAL A 97 -18.29 -18.28 13.83
C VAL A 97 -17.43 -19.43 13.27
N PRO A 98 -18.03 -20.55 12.82
CA PRO A 98 -17.30 -21.65 12.19
C PRO A 98 -16.44 -21.18 11.00
N ASP A 99 -15.26 -21.76 10.85
CA ASP A 99 -14.24 -21.32 9.88
C ASP A 99 -14.76 -21.21 8.45
N GLY A 100 -15.51 -22.21 7.96
CA GLY A 100 -16.12 -22.16 6.62
C GLY A 100 -17.08 -20.98 6.41
N ILE A 101 -17.85 -20.61 7.45
CA ILE A 101 -18.76 -19.46 7.40
C ILE A 101 -17.97 -18.15 7.45
N ALA A 102 -16.92 -18.07 8.26
CA ALA A 102 -16.03 -16.91 8.31
C ALA A 102 -15.32 -16.66 6.97
N MET A 103 -14.82 -17.73 6.33
CA MET A 103 -14.18 -17.68 5.01
C MET A 103 -15.16 -17.27 3.90
N GLU A 104 -16.38 -17.81 3.86
CA GLU A 104 -17.38 -17.44 2.85
C GLU A 104 -17.87 -16.00 3.04
N SER A 105 -18.15 -15.59 4.28
CA SER A 105 -18.51 -14.21 4.61
C SER A 105 -17.42 -13.23 4.19
N PHE A 106 -16.14 -13.55 4.49
CA PHE A 106 -15.00 -12.79 3.99
C PHE A 106 -14.96 -12.77 2.46
N HIS A 107 -15.15 -13.91 1.78
CA HIS A 107 -15.09 -13.99 0.32
C HIS A 107 -16.08 -13.05 -0.37
N LEU A 108 -17.34 -13.07 0.09
CA LEU A 108 -18.42 -12.24 -0.46
C LEU A 108 -18.13 -10.75 -0.25
N ASN A 109 -17.75 -10.37 0.97
CA ASN A 109 -17.43 -8.98 1.31
C ASN A 109 -16.18 -8.49 0.58
N PHE A 110 -15.12 -9.30 0.50
CA PHE A 110 -13.89 -8.95 -0.22
C PHE A 110 -14.11 -8.83 -1.73
N ARG A 111 -14.95 -9.68 -2.34
CA ARG A 111 -15.37 -9.51 -3.74
C ARG A 111 -16.17 -8.23 -3.99
N ARG A 112 -16.94 -7.75 -3.02
CA ARG A 112 -17.58 -6.42 -3.09
C ARG A 112 -16.52 -5.32 -3.00
N TRP A 113 -15.65 -5.35 -1.98
CA TRP A 113 -14.56 -4.39 -1.78
C TRP A 113 -13.65 -4.26 -3.01
N LEU A 114 -13.32 -5.38 -3.67
CA LEU A 114 -12.54 -5.41 -4.91
C LEU A 114 -13.29 -4.76 -6.09
N ARG A 115 -14.59 -5.02 -6.26
CA ARG A 115 -15.41 -4.42 -7.34
C ARG A 115 -15.52 -2.91 -7.20
N GLU A 116 -15.78 -2.42 -5.98
CA GLU A 116 -15.85 -0.97 -5.66
C GLU A 116 -14.53 -0.24 -5.97
N ARG A 117 -13.41 -0.97 -5.97
CA ARG A 117 -12.05 -0.45 -6.23
C ARG A 117 -11.54 -0.75 -7.64
N GLN A 118 -12.34 -1.41 -8.47
CA GLN A 118 -12.00 -1.87 -9.83
C GLN A 118 -10.83 -2.88 -9.88
N LEU A 119 -10.67 -3.69 -8.82
CA LEU A 119 -9.61 -4.69 -8.63
C LEU A 119 -10.08 -6.13 -8.84
N GLN A 120 -11.34 -6.35 -9.23
CA GLN A 120 -11.92 -7.69 -9.37
C GLN A 120 -11.29 -8.57 -10.47
N LYS A 121 -10.48 -7.98 -11.36
CA LYS A 121 -9.66 -8.71 -12.36
C LYS A 121 -8.21 -8.91 -11.91
N THR A 122 -7.78 -8.22 -10.85
CA THR A 122 -6.40 -8.16 -10.35
C THR A 122 -6.08 -9.26 -9.34
N LEU A 123 -7.11 -9.88 -8.76
CA LEU A 123 -7.00 -11.02 -7.86
C LEU A 123 -7.92 -12.15 -8.29
N GLN A 124 -7.40 -13.37 -8.30
CA GLN A 124 -8.16 -14.59 -8.59
C GLN A 124 -8.03 -15.57 -7.42
N ARG A 125 -9.17 -15.92 -6.81
CA ARG A 125 -9.24 -16.92 -5.74
C ARG A 125 -8.76 -18.27 -6.25
N ASP A 126 -7.82 -18.90 -5.57
CA ASP A 126 -7.39 -20.27 -5.89
C ASP A 126 -7.18 -21.10 -4.61
N ALA A 127 -8.20 -21.89 -4.25
CA ALA A 127 -8.21 -22.65 -3.00
C ALA A 127 -7.16 -23.78 -2.94
N ARG A 128 -6.62 -24.19 -4.09
CA ARG A 128 -5.57 -25.23 -4.17
C ARG A 128 -4.23 -24.75 -3.62
N TRP A 129 -4.07 -23.43 -3.44
CA TRP A 129 -2.87 -22.77 -2.93
C TRP A 129 -3.09 -22.13 -1.56
N ASP A 130 -4.21 -22.45 -0.87
CA ASP A 130 -4.42 -22.04 0.51
C ASP A 130 -3.32 -22.65 1.39
N PRO A 131 -2.51 -21.84 2.11
CA PRO A 131 -1.58 -22.38 3.09
C PRO A 131 -2.34 -23.17 4.17
N PRO A 132 -1.80 -24.31 4.64
CA PRO A 132 -2.37 -25.03 5.77
C PRO A 132 -2.36 -24.10 7.00
N ALA A 133 -3.40 -24.19 7.82
CA ALA A 133 -3.56 -23.31 8.99
C ALA A 133 -2.35 -23.37 9.94
N SER A 134 -1.65 -24.51 10.01
CA SER A 134 -0.42 -24.71 10.79
C SER A 134 0.79 -23.89 10.35
N GLU A 135 0.79 -23.27 9.16
CA GLU A 135 1.80 -22.26 8.79
C GLU A 135 1.58 -20.91 9.49
N GLY A 136 0.43 -20.74 10.16
CA GLY A 136 0.07 -19.56 10.93
C GLY A 136 0.30 -19.70 12.43
N ASP A 137 0.68 -18.59 13.06
CA ASP A 137 0.61 -18.36 14.50
C ASP A 137 -0.19 -17.05 14.71
N PRO A 138 -1.49 -17.12 15.04
CA PRO A 138 -2.26 -18.32 15.39
C PRO A 138 -2.62 -19.15 14.15
N SER A 139 -2.85 -20.46 14.36
CA SER A 139 -3.13 -21.42 13.30
C SER A 139 -4.59 -21.39 12.84
N TYR A 140 -5.02 -20.26 12.27
CA TYR A 140 -6.33 -20.11 11.62
C TYR A 140 -6.25 -20.28 10.09
N PRO A 141 -7.36 -20.68 9.43
CA PRO A 141 -7.37 -20.89 7.97
C PRO A 141 -6.97 -19.67 7.16
N PHE A 142 -6.32 -19.95 6.03
CA PHE A 142 -5.89 -18.95 5.07
C PHE A 142 -6.72 -19.02 3.79
N MET A 143 -6.72 -17.92 3.04
CA MET A 143 -7.30 -17.82 1.70
C MET A 143 -6.29 -17.20 0.74
N TYR A 144 -5.87 -17.97 -0.26
CA TYR A 144 -4.99 -17.52 -1.33
C TYR A 144 -5.76 -16.88 -2.49
N TYR A 145 -5.21 -15.78 -2.99
CA TYR A 145 -5.63 -15.11 -4.21
C TYR A 145 -4.40 -14.82 -5.07
N ARG A 146 -4.31 -15.45 -6.24
CA ARG A 146 -3.26 -15.20 -7.22
C ARG A 146 -3.33 -13.75 -7.70
N TYR A 147 -2.19 -13.07 -7.75
CA TYR A 147 -2.09 -11.74 -8.33
C TYR A 147 -2.08 -11.82 -9.85
N VAL A 148 -2.85 -10.96 -10.49
CA VAL A 148 -2.89 -10.81 -11.95
C VAL A 148 -2.63 -9.33 -12.25
N PRO A 149 -1.41 -8.95 -12.63
CA PRO A 149 -1.05 -7.54 -12.79
C PRO A 149 -1.92 -6.85 -13.85
N PRO A 150 -2.55 -5.70 -13.55
CA PRO A 150 -3.30 -4.94 -14.54
C PRO A 150 -2.36 -4.31 -15.57
N CYS A 151 -2.56 -4.65 -16.85
CA CYS A 151 -1.80 -4.08 -17.97
C CYS A 151 -2.11 -2.57 -18.16
N THR A 152 -1.44 -1.70 -17.41
CA THR A 152 -1.65 -0.24 -17.40
C THR A 152 -0.34 0.54 -17.24
N GLU A 153 -0.25 1.78 -17.72
CA GLU A 153 0.92 2.67 -17.51
C GLU A 153 1.18 3.00 -16.01
N GLU A 154 0.22 2.71 -15.13
CA GLU A 154 0.29 2.94 -13.67
C GLU A 154 0.81 1.72 -12.90
N ASN A 155 1.00 0.58 -13.58
CA ASN A 155 1.49 -0.65 -13.00
C ASN A 155 2.92 -0.94 -13.48
N ALA A 156 3.83 -1.15 -12.55
CA ALA A 156 5.22 -1.53 -12.83
C ALA A 156 5.56 -2.87 -12.17
N HIS A 157 4.66 -3.85 -12.30
CA HIS A 157 4.89 -5.21 -11.82
C HIS A 157 6.23 -5.76 -12.32
N THR A 158 6.99 -6.32 -11.37
CA THR A 158 8.20 -7.07 -11.65
C THR A 158 7.82 -8.54 -11.82
N GLU A 159 7.95 -9.08 -13.03
CA GLU A 159 7.95 -10.53 -13.25
C GLU A 159 9.12 -11.16 -12.48
N PRO A 160 8.90 -12.27 -11.73
CA PRO A 160 9.97 -12.98 -11.03
C PRO A 160 10.88 -13.74 -12.01
N GLU A 161 12.18 -13.76 -11.73
CA GLU A 161 13.16 -14.48 -12.56
C GLU A 161 13.52 -15.85 -11.96
N GLU A 162 14.24 -16.67 -12.71
CA GLU A 162 14.72 -17.97 -12.22
C GLU A 162 15.64 -17.79 -11.01
N GLY A 163 15.57 -18.72 -10.05
CA GLY A 163 16.31 -18.63 -8.79
C GLY A 163 15.74 -17.67 -7.74
N TRP A 164 14.66 -16.92 -8.01
CA TRP A 164 14.06 -16.04 -7.02
C TRP A 164 13.35 -16.81 -5.89
N SER A 165 13.69 -16.45 -4.64
CA SER A 165 13.19 -17.09 -3.43
C SER A 165 11.79 -16.61 -3.04
N ARG A 166 10.97 -17.48 -2.44
CA ARG A 166 9.65 -17.13 -1.88
C ARG A 166 9.81 -16.42 -0.54
N ALA A 167 9.01 -15.39 -0.30
CA ALA A 167 8.87 -14.74 1.00
C ALA A 167 7.47 -14.11 1.16
N PHE A 168 7.22 -13.49 2.30
CA PHE A 168 5.92 -12.92 2.65
C PHE A 168 6.05 -11.50 3.20
N HIS A 169 5.09 -10.63 2.89
CA HIS A 169 5.03 -9.26 3.40
C HIS A 169 3.69 -8.99 4.08
N GLY A 170 3.68 -8.95 5.41
CA GLY A 170 2.48 -8.56 6.17
C GLY A 170 2.23 -7.06 6.03
N THR A 171 0.97 -6.66 5.78
CA THR A 171 0.64 -5.26 5.50
C THR A 171 -0.72 -4.84 6.11
N TRP A 172 -1.15 -3.62 5.77
CA TRP A 172 -2.44 -3.04 6.19
C TRP A 172 -3.43 -3.13 5.02
N PHE A 173 -4.71 -3.39 5.29
CA PHE A 173 -5.74 -3.32 4.22
C PHE A 173 -5.83 -1.92 3.58
N TYR A 174 -5.53 -0.85 4.32
CA TYR A 174 -5.43 0.51 3.77
C TYR A 174 -4.36 0.66 2.67
N ALA A 175 -3.28 -0.13 2.70
CA ALA A 175 -2.24 -0.12 1.66
C ALA A 175 -2.62 -0.96 0.43
N LEU A 176 -3.47 -1.98 0.62
CA LEU A 176 -3.69 -3.07 -0.33
C LEU A 176 -4.12 -2.59 -1.72
N ARG A 177 -5.02 -1.60 -1.81
CA ARG A 177 -5.47 -1.04 -3.09
C ARG A 177 -4.33 -0.43 -3.91
N SER A 178 -3.43 0.30 -3.25
CA SER A 178 -2.29 0.95 -3.90
C SER A 178 -1.28 -0.08 -4.38
N ILE A 179 -0.96 -1.05 -3.53
CA ILE A 179 -0.06 -2.16 -3.86
C ILE A 179 -0.59 -2.95 -5.06
N LEU A 180 -1.85 -3.39 -5.03
CA LEU A 180 -2.45 -4.17 -6.12
C LEU A 180 -2.55 -3.41 -7.44
N ARG A 181 -2.82 -2.09 -7.41
CA ARG A 181 -2.91 -1.28 -8.63
C ARG A 181 -1.55 -0.94 -9.23
N SER A 182 -0.56 -0.60 -8.39
CA SER A 182 0.78 -0.21 -8.84
C SER A 182 1.72 -1.39 -9.12
N GLY A 183 1.48 -2.55 -8.52
CA GLY A 183 2.31 -3.75 -8.70
C GLY A 183 3.65 -3.71 -7.98
N VAL A 184 3.89 -2.70 -7.12
CA VAL A 184 5.17 -2.46 -6.44
C VAL A 184 5.01 -2.43 -4.92
N LEU A 185 6.09 -2.77 -4.20
CA LEU A 185 6.21 -2.54 -2.76
C LEU A 185 7.13 -1.36 -2.50
N LEU A 186 6.69 -0.45 -1.63
CA LEU A 186 7.46 0.73 -1.25
C LEU A 186 8.47 0.39 -0.14
N GLU A 187 9.65 0.99 -0.25
CA GLU A 187 10.70 0.85 0.76
C GLU A 187 10.35 1.64 2.03
N SER A 188 10.68 1.06 3.19
CA SER A 188 10.60 1.77 4.46
C SER A 188 11.74 2.78 4.59
N SER A 189 11.55 3.99 4.05
CA SER A 189 12.63 4.99 3.88
C SER A 189 12.64 6.20 4.84
N SER A 190 11.53 6.55 5.51
CA SER A 190 11.45 7.74 6.39
C SER A 190 10.77 7.43 7.74
N LYS A 191 11.48 7.69 8.84
CA LYS A 191 10.94 7.51 10.21
C LYS A 191 9.95 8.61 10.58
N GLU A 192 10.12 9.78 9.98
CA GLU A 192 9.30 10.98 10.10
C GLU A 192 7.89 10.74 9.55
N ARG A 193 7.77 9.92 8.49
CA ARG A 193 6.50 9.40 7.95
C ARG A 193 5.96 8.17 8.70
N GLY A 194 6.54 7.85 9.85
CA GLY A 194 6.13 6.74 10.69
C GLY A 194 6.66 5.36 10.28
N HIS A 195 7.59 5.24 9.33
CA HIS A 195 8.10 3.92 8.92
C HIS A 195 8.99 3.32 10.03
N GLY A 196 8.79 2.05 10.35
CA GLY A 196 9.58 1.33 11.36
C GLY A 196 10.62 0.42 10.70
N PHE A 197 11.88 0.86 10.64
CA PHE A 197 12.96 0.14 9.98
C PHE A 197 14.33 0.31 10.65
N SER A 198 15.24 -0.63 10.39
CA SER A 198 16.67 -0.55 10.79
C SER A 198 17.55 0.02 9.67
N ILE A 199 17.38 -0.49 8.45
CA ILE A 199 17.93 0.05 7.20
C ILE A 199 16.79 0.31 6.19
N PRO A 200 16.90 1.27 5.27
CA PRO A 200 15.90 1.45 4.21
C PRO A 200 15.75 0.19 3.35
N GLY A 201 14.53 -0.08 2.88
CA GLY A 201 14.23 -1.21 1.99
C GLY A 201 12.83 -1.81 2.21
N VAL A 202 12.47 -2.79 1.38
CA VAL A 202 11.26 -3.63 1.54
C VAL A 202 11.58 -4.77 2.49
N TYR A 203 10.84 -4.88 3.59
CA TYR A 203 11.01 -5.92 4.61
C TYR A 203 10.12 -7.13 4.29
N LEU A 204 10.73 -8.30 4.20
CA LEU A 204 10.09 -9.58 3.88
C LEU A 204 10.37 -10.60 4.99
N ALA A 205 9.38 -11.40 5.36
CA ALA A 205 9.54 -12.55 6.25
C ALA A 205 9.76 -13.84 5.42
N PRO A 206 10.76 -14.68 5.74
CA PRO A 206 10.95 -15.96 5.07
C PRO A 206 9.80 -16.97 5.30
N SER A 207 9.04 -16.84 6.38
CA SER A 207 7.89 -17.69 6.71
C SER A 207 6.58 -16.90 6.81
N LEU A 208 5.46 -17.58 6.56
CA LEU A 208 4.12 -16.99 6.66
C LEU A 208 3.84 -16.55 8.11
N SER A 209 4.12 -17.42 9.10
CA SER A 209 4.05 -17.10 10.54
C SER A 209 4.84 -15.84 10.93
N GLY A 210 6.03 -15.63 10.36
CA GLY A 210 6.82 -14.42 10.59
C GLY A 210 6.16 -13.15 10.04
N SER A 211 5.41 -13.26 8.94
CA SER A 211 4.70 -12.13 8.33
C SER A 211 3.43 -11.70 9.06
N ILE A 212 2.78 -12.61 9.81
CA ILE A 212 1.52 -12.34 10.53
C ILE A 212 1.67 -11.18 11.53
N TRP A 213 2.81 -11.09 12.22
CA TRP A 213 3.15 -10.00 13.14
C TRP A 213 3.27 -8.61 12.48
N PHE A 214 3.37 -8.57 11.14
CA PHE A 214 3.35 -7.34 10.33
C PHE A 214 2.00 -7.14 9.62
N ALA A 215 1.22 -8.21 9.46
CA ALA A 215 -0.13 -8.19 8.91
C ALA A 215 -1.14 -7.69 9.97
N ARG A 216 -1.48 -6.40 9.90
CA ARG A 216 -2.27 -5.73 10.94
C ARG A 216 -3.71 -6.24 10.98
N PRO A 217 -4.21 -6.69 12.15
CA PRO A 217 -5.63 -7.03 12.34
C PRO A 217 -6.53 -5.84 12.03
N HIS A 218 -7.50 -6.03 11.16
CA HIS A 218 -8.41 -4.97 10.72
C HIS A 218 -9.85 -5.48 10.64
N GLN A 219 -10.80 -4.79 11.29
CA GLN A 219 -12.23 -4.91 10.94
C GLN A 219 -12.48 -4.12 9.64
N VAL A 220 -12.45 -4.82 8.51
CA VAL A 220 -12.53 -4.21 7.16
C VAL A 220 -13.97 -4.01 6.69
N PHE A 221 -14.90 -4.87 7.12
CA PHE A 221 -16.26 -4.94 6.57
C PHE A 221 -17.32 -4.66 7.63
N ASP A 222 -18.17 -3.67 7.35
CA ASP A 222 -19.31 -3.36 8.21
C ASP A 222 -20.30 -4.52 8.23
N GLY A 223 -20.45 -5.12 9.41
CA GLY A 223 -21.43 -6.17 9.69
C GLY A 223 -20.83 -7.51 10.12
N ASP A 224 -19.62 -7.86 9.68
CA ASP A 224 -19.04 -9.18 10.00
C ASP A 224 -18.39 -9.23 11.40
N LYS A 225 -17.96 -8.06 11.93
CA LYS A 225 -17.30 -7.88 13.24
C LYS A 225 -16.06 -8.77 13.45
N MET A 226 -15.48 -9.26 12.36
CA MET A 226 -14.27 -10.09 12.35
C MET A 226 -13.06 -9.21 12.08
N PHE A 227 -11.93 -9.53 12.72
CA PHE A 227 -10.64 -8.99 12.32
C PHE A 227 -10.07 -9.87 11.21
N HIS A 228 -9.49 -9.25 10.19
CA HIS A 228 -8.83 -9.93 9.08
C HIS A 228 -7.38 -9.48 9.02
N ARG A 229 -6.48 -10.37 8.60
CA ARG A 229 -5.07 -10.05 8.33
C ARG A 229 -4.76 -10.27 6.86
N VAL A 230 -3.99 -9.38 6.24
CA VAL A 230 -3.53 -9.52 4.85
C VAL A 230 -2.01 -9.56 4.76
N MET A 231 -1.52 -10.56 4.05
CA MET A 231 -0.12 -10.77 3.71
C MET A 231 0.00 -10.86 2.20
N LEU A 232 1.12 -10.41 1.66
CA LEU A 232 1.45 -10.58 0.26
C LEU A 232 2.41 -11.75 0.15
N GLU A 233 2.14 -12.67 -0.76
CA GLU A 233 3.15 -13.61 -1.22
C GLU A 233 4.01 -12.92 -2.28
N VAL A 234 5.33 -13.05 -2.13
CA VAL A 234 6.28 -12.48 -3.07
C VAL A 234 7.37 -13.46 -3.44
N ARG A 235 8.01 -13.17 -4.57
CA ARG A 235 9.33 -13.66 -4.95
C ARG A 235 10.34 -12.52 -4.83
N TYR A 236 11.58 -12.83 -4.43
CA TYR A 236 12.65 -11.83 -4.33
C TYR A 236 13.98 -12.37 -4.86
N ASP A 237 14.83 -11.46 -5.33
CA ASP A 237 16.19 -11.72 -5.81
C ASP A 237 17.15 -11.93 -4.63
N PRO A 238 17.71 -13.14 -4.40
CA PRO A 238 18.62 -13.40 -3.30
C PRO A 238 19.97 -12.66 -3.43
N SER A 239 20.37 -12.28 -4.66
CA SER A 239 21.63 -11.56 -4.91
C SER A 239 21.58 -10.09 -4.48
N LYS A 240 20.37 -9.53 -4.37
CA LYS A 240 20.11 -8.13 -3.96
C LYS A 240 19.73 -7.98 -2.47
N VAL A 241 19.92 -9.01 -1.66
CA VAL A 241 19.64 -8.96 -0.21
C VAL A 241 20.62 -8.02 0.49
N MET A 242 20.07 -7.02 1.19
CA MET A 242 20.85 -6.03 1.94
C MET A 242 21.37 -6.63 3.26
N PRO A 243 22.63 -6.34 3.66
CA PRO A 243 23.24 -6.95 4.85
C PRO A 243 22.62 -6.38 6.14
N LEU A 244 21.75 -7.17 6.77
CA LEU A 244 21.24 -6.94 8.12
C LEU A 244 22.23 -7.42 9.20
N ARG A 245 22.12 -6.87 10.41
CA ARG A 245 22.92 -7.27 11.59
C ARG A 245 22.02 -7.55 12.80
N GLY A 246 22.48 -8.45 13.67
CA GLY A 246 21.81 -8.78 14.94
C GLY A 246 20.46 -9.48 14.77
N LYS A 247 19.58 -9.36 15.78
CA LYS A 247 18.30 -10.10 15.89
C LYS A 247 17.29 -9.85 14.76
N VAL A 248 17.50 -8.83 13.91
CA VAL A 248 16.66 -8.55 12.74
C VAL A 248 17.02 -9.48 11.57
N ALA A 249 18.31 -9.79 11.40
CA ALA A 249 18.82 -10.60 10.29
C ALA A 249 18.31 -12.06 10.31
N SER A 250 17.91 -12.58 11.48
CA SER A 250 17.35 -13.93 11.60
C SER A 250 15.82 -13.99 11.42
N ARG A 251 15.17 -12.86 11.16
CA ARG A 251 13.69 -12.74 11.09
C ARG A 251 13.18 -12.05 9.83
N ALA A 252 14.02 -11.27 9.15
CA ALA A 252 13.64 -10.53 7.97
C ALA A 252 14.73 -10.59 6.90
N VAL A 253 14.30 -10.58 5.64
CA VAL A 253 15.09 -10.27 4.46
C VAL A 253 14.74 -8.83 4.05
N VAL A 254 15.74 -8.04 3.65
CA VAL A 254 15.52 -6.69 3.13
C VAL A 254 16.11 -6.57 1.73
N VAL A 255 15.30 -6.07 0.81
CA VAL A 255 15.63 -5.87 -0.61
C VAL A 255 15.10 -4.52 -1.10
N SER A 256 15.53 -4.06 -2.27
CA SER A 256 14.99 -2.87 -2.93
C SER A 256 13.67 -3.16 -3.66
N SER A 257 12.90 -2.12 -4.01
CA SER A 257 11.62 -2.29 -4.73
C SER A 257 11.73 -2.97 -6.10
N ASP A 258 12.89 -2.91 -6.77
CA ASP A 258 13.15 -3.58 -8.07
C ASP A 258 13.55 -5.06 -7.93
N ALA A 259 13.74 -5.53 -6.69
CA ALA A 259 14.22 -6.87 -6.34
C ALA A 259 13.11 -7.77 -5.76
N VAL A 260 11.85 -7.35 -5.90
CA VAL A 260 10.67 -8.06 -5.38
C VAL A 260 9.53 -8.07 -6.39
N ALA A 261 8.84 -9.21 -6.47
CA ALA A 261 7.77 -9.52 -7.40
C ALA A 261 6.56 -10.04 -6.60
N ILE A 262 5.39 -9.41 -6.75
CA ILE A 262 4.16 -9.82 -6.05
C ILE A 262 3.51 -10.98 -6.81
N THR A 263 3.41 -12.18 -6.22
CA THR A 263 2.78 -13.35 -6.87
C THR A 263 1.34 -13.56 -6.43
N GLY A 264 0.98 -13.13 -5.23
CA GLY A 264 -0.36 -13.32 -4.69
C GLY A 264 -0.59 -12.55 -3.40
N ILE A 265 -1.81 -12.66 -2.88
CA ILE A 265 -2.12 -12.30 -1.51
C ILE A 265 -2.67 -13.50 -0.76
N ILE A 266 -2.33 -13.55 0.52
CA ILE A 266 -2.87 -14.48 1.49
C ILE A 266 -3.66 -13.65 2.49
N VAL A 267 -4.88 -14.08 2.79
CA VAL A 267 -5.70 -13.49 3.84
C VAL A 267 -5.92 -14.52 4.94
N GLN A 268 -5.91 -14.10 6.20
CA GLN A 268 -6.38 -14.91 7.32
C GLN A 268 -7.67 -14.28 7.88
N PRO A 269 -8.86 -14.81 7.52
CA PRO A 269 -10.14 -14.31 8.02
C PRO A 269 -10.37 -14.66 9.49
N ASN A 270 -11.11 -13.81 10.21
CA ASN A 270 -11.39 -13.99 11.64
C ASN A 270 -10.10 -14.26 12.46
N SER A 271 -9.05 -13.48 12.19
CA SER A 271 -7.76 -13.52 12.88
C SER A 271 -7.63 -12.31 13.82
N PRO A 272 -8.10 -12.43 15.08
CA PRO A 272 -8.05 -11.35 16.05
C PRO A 272 -6.63 -10.91 16.45
N PRO A 273 -6.53 -9.71 17.04
CA PRO A 273 -5.31 -9.18 17.63
C PRO A 273 -4.98 -9.81 19.00
N TYR A 274 -3.69 -10.01 19.22
CA TYR A 274 -3.14 -10.35 20.54
C TYR A 274 -3.12 -9.16 21.51
N SER A 275 -2.77 -9.44 22.76
CA SER A 275 -2.59 -8.40 23.79
C SER A 275 -1.42 -7.49 23.44
N GLY A 276 -1.61 -6.17 23.49
CA GLY A 276 -0.61 -5.18 23.12
C GLY A 276 -0.43 -4.95 21.62
N GLU A 277 -1.13 -5.69 20.75
CA GLU A 277 -0.94 -5.62 19.30
C GLU A 277 -1.60 -4.38 18.67
N GLU A 278 -0.91 -3.74 17.72
CA GLU A 278 -1.46 -2.68 16.87
C GLU A 278 -2.59 -3.23 15.97
N ARG A 279 -3.71 -2.51 15.89
CA ARG A 279 -4.92 -2.98 15.19
C ARG A 279 -5.85 -1.86 14.75
N CYS A 280 -6.63 -2.10 13.70
CA CYS A 280 -7.70 -1.23 13.25
C CYS A 280 -9.06 -1.83 13.64
N GLU A 281 -9.75 -1.19 14.58
CA GLU A 281 -11.04 -1.66 15.13
C GLU A 281 -12.24 -1.29 14.23
N ASN A 282 -12.00 -0.52 13.16
CA ASN A 282 -12.98 -0.10 12.16
C ASN A 282 -12.30 0.18 10.80
N TRP A 283 -13.09 0.34 9.75
CA TRP A 283 -12.66 0.83 8.45
C TRP A 283 -12.96 2.33 8.29
N ASP A 284 -11.92 3.13 8.11
CA ASP A 284 -11.99 4.56 7.79
C ASP A 284 -11.55 4.76 6.33
N PRO A 285 -12.47 5.05 5.39
CA PRO A 285 -12.12 5.28 3.99
C PRO A 285 -11.12 6.42 3.75
N SER A 286 -10.97 7.36 4.70
CA SER A 286 -10.03 8.47 4.57
C SER A 286 -8.57 8.06 4.77
N LEU A 287 -8.33 6.90 5.38
CA LEU A 287 -7.00 6.30 5.58
C LEU A 287 -6.55 5.41 4.42
N GLU A 288 -7.42 5.05 3.48
CA GLU A 288 -7.04 4.20 2.36
C GLU A 288 -6.07 4.93 1.41
N VAL A 289 -4.99 4.26 0.98
CA VAL A 289 -4.12 4.80 -0.08
C VAL A 289 -4.87 4.71 -1.41
N ILE A 290 -5.59 5.77 -1.76
CA ILE A 290 -6.30 5.91 -3.04
C ILE A 290 -5.27 6.28 -4.13
N PRO A 291 -5.01 5.41 -5.12
CA PRO A 291 -4.05 5.72 -6.16
C PRO A 291 -4.61 6.81 -7.08
N ARG A 292 -3.96 7.97 -7.09
CA ARG A 292 -4.29 9.03 -8.04
C ARG A 292 -3.75 8.64 -9.42
N PRO A 293 -4.54 8.81 -10.50
CA PRO A 293 -4.06 8.47 -11.82
C PRO A 293 -2.90 9.38 -12.23
N PHE A 294 -2.03 8.89 -13.12
CA PHE A 294 -0.91 9.68 -13.60
C PHE A 294 -1.45 10.84 -14.44
N ALA A 295 -1.58 12.03 -13.83
CA ALA A 295 -1.92 13.25 -14.52
C ALA A 295 -0.76 13.60 -15.47
N ARG A 296 -0.74 13.00 -16.67
CA ARG A 296 0.21 13.31 -17.73
C ARG A 296 0.12 14.82 -17.89
N ARG A 297 1.17 15.53 -17.43
CA ARG A 297 1.37 16.95 -17.72
C ARG A 297 1.41 17.03 -19.23
N ARG A 298 0.24 17.29 -19.84
CA ARG A 298 0.09 17.61 -21.27
C ARG A 298 1.17 18.64 -21.48
N HIS A 299 2.24 18.23 -22.16
CA HIS A 299 3.23 19.18 -22.59
C HIS A 299 2.42 20.12 -23.47
N LYS A 300 2.10 21.30 -22.94
CA LYS A 300 1.69 22.44 -23.73
C LYS A 300 2.90 22.63 -24.62
N ARG A 301 2.88 21.97 -25.78
CA ARG A 301 3.73 22.25 -26.92
C ARG A 301 3.54 23.74 -27.06
N LYS A 302 4.48 24.52 -26.52
CA LYS A 302 4.65 25.92 -26.89
C LYS A 302 4.91 25.78 -28.37
N ARG A 303 3.83 25.88 -29.18
CA ARG A 303 3.91 26.08 -30.61
C ARG A 303 4.78 27.32 -30.70
N ARG A 304 6.07 27.11 -30.92
CA ARG A 304 6.99 28.13 -31.39
C ARG A 304 6.44 28.46 -32.76
N ARG A 305 5.42 29.34 -32.79
CA ARG A 305 4.96 30.00 -34.00
C ARG A 305 6.24 30.49 -34.65
N SER A 306 6.54 29.95 -35.82
CA SER A 306 7.83 30.19 -36.44
C SER A 306 8.00 31.69 -36.62
N LYS A 307 9.25 32.19 -36.67
CA LYS A 307 9.49 33.63 -36.91
C LYS A 307 8.80 34.07 -38.23
N ARG A 308 8.69 33.15 -39.21
CA ARG A 308 7.88 33.27 -40.44
C ARG A 308 6.38 33.50 -40.20
N GLU A 309 5.71 32.77 -39.30
CA GLU A 309 4.28 32.99 -38.99
C GLU A 309 4.00 34.35 -38.32
N ARG A 310 4.99 35.00 -37.71
CA ARG A 310 4.85 36.37 -37.22
C ARG A 310 5.01 37.38 -38.35
N HIS A 311 6.04 37.26 -39.19
CA HIS A 311 6.22 38.15 -40.35
C HIS A 311 5.04 38.07 -41.32
N ALA A 312 4.52 36.87 -41.63
CA ALA A 312 3.36 36.69 -42.50
C ALA A 312 2.06 37.33 -41.97
N ARG A 313 1.99 37.72 -40.69
CA ARG A 313 0.88 38.50 -40.12
C ARG A 313 1.13 40.00 -40.09
N VAL A 314 2.39 40.46 -40.08
CA VAL A 314 2.74 41.89 -40.15
C VAL A 314 2.56 42.41 -41.57
N VAL A 315 3.09 41.69 -42.58
CA VAL A 315 2.92 42.05 -43.99
C VAL A 315 1.45 42.13 -44.38
N LYS A 316 0.63 41.16 -43.92
CA LYS A 316 -0.82 41.14 -44.20
C LYS A 316 -1.65 42.17 -43.42
N SER A 317 -1.02 43.01 -42.59
CA SER A 317 -1.65 44.19 -41.98
C SER A 317 -1.19 45.52 -42.57
N GLU A 318 -0.18 45.52 -43.44
CA GLU A 318 0.34 46.73 -44.12
C GLU A 318 -0.29 46.93 -45.52
N GLU A 319 -0.87 45.88 -46.12
CA GLU A 319 -1.60 45.97 -47.41
C GLU A 319 -3.05 46.45 -47.29
N CYS A 320 -3.60 46.59 -46.08
CA CYS A 320 -4.95 47.13 -45.87
C CYS A 320 -4.88 48.62 -45.51
N GLY A 321 -4.98 49.47 -46.53
CA GLY A 321 -5.09 50.92 -46.35
C GLY A 321 -6.27 51.32 -45.44
N PRO A 322 -6.18 52.47 -44.75
CA PRO A 322 -7.08 52.84 -43.64
C PRO A 322 -8.57 53.01 -44.04
N ASP A 323 -8.87 53.13 -45.33
CA ASP A 323 -10.20 53.52 -45.84
C ASP A 323 -11.02 52.39 -46.48
N SER A 324 -10.66 51.11 -46.26
CA SER A 324 -11.52 49.99 -46.67
C SER A 324 -12.74 49.83 -45.74
N HIS A 325 -13.94 49.79 -46.33
CA HIS A 325 -15.21 49.69 -45.60
C HIS A 325 -15.28 48.47 -44.65
N ASP A 326 -14.65 47.35 -45.01
CA ASP A 326 -14.64 46.11 -44.22
C ASP A 326 -13.90 46.25 -42.87
N CYS A 327 -12.91 47.13 -42.78
CA CYS A 327 -12.18 47.38 -41.52
C CYS A 327 -13.05 48.07 -40.46
N GLN A 328 -14.13 48.77 -40.85
CA GLN A 328 -15.06 49.39 -39.91
C GLN A 328 -16.06 48.38 -39.33
N ALA A 329 -16.49 47.38 -40.11
CA ALA A 329 -17.38 46.30 -39.65
C ALA A 329 -16.72 45.49 -38.51
N ALA A 330 -15.48 45.03 -38.70
CA ALA A 330 -14.74 44.26 -37.71
C ALA A 330 -14.46 45.00 -36.38
N ARG A 331 -14.52 46.35 -36.38
CA ARG A 331 -14.41 47.17 -35.17
C ARG A 331 -15.74 47.33 -34.42
N ARG A 332 -16.89 47.23 -35.09
CA ARG A 332 -18.22 47.29 -34.45
C ARG A 332 -18.52 46.02 -33.65
N ASP A 333 -18.26 44.84 -34.22
CA ASP A 333 -18.50 43.54 -33.54
C ASP A 333 -17.73 43.38 -32.22
N ARG A 334 -16.51 43.91 -32.15
CA ARG A 334 -15.71 43.83 -30.90
C ARG A 334 -16.27 44.67 -29.76
N ARG A 335 -16.99 45.76 -30.04
CA ARG A 335 -17.65 46.55 -28.98
C ARG A 335 -18.92 45.87 -28.46
N SER A 336 -19.67 45.20 -29.34
CA SER A 336 -20.83 44.36 -28.98
C SER A 336 -20.45 43.28 -27.95
N LEU A 337 -19.43 42.46 -28.25
CA LEU A 337 -19.01 41.37 -27.36
C LEU A 337 -18.42 41.82 -26.02
N SER A 338 -17.89 43.05 -25.92
CA SER A 338 -17.46 43.61 -24.62
C SER A 338 -18.62 44.11 -23.76
N SER A 339 -19.71 44.60 -24.37
CA SER A 339 -20.90 45.08 -23.64
C SER A 339 -21.71 43.90 -23.09
N LEU A 340 -21.97 42.89 -23.92
CA LEU A 340 -22.69 41.66 -23.51
C LEU A 340 -22.00 40.92 -22.35
N ARG A 341 -20.67 41.01 -22.24
CA ARG A 341 -19.93 40.40 -21.14
C ARG A 341 -20.05 41.19 -19.82
N ALA A 342 -20.10 42.52 -19.89
CA ALA A 342 -20.30 43.36 -18.71
C ALA A 342 -21.72 43.23 -18.13
N GLU A 343 -22.73 43.05 -18.99
CA GLU A 343 -24.12 42.79 -18.57
C GLU A 343 -24.27 41.44 -17.87
N PHE A 344 -23.58 40.40 -18.37
CA PHE A 344 -23.64 39.06 -17.77
C PHE A 344 -22.92 38.98 -16.41
N GLU A 345 -21.82 39.72 -16.22
CA GLU A 345 -21.09 39.75 -14.95
C GLU A 345 -21.84 40.57 -13.86
N ASN A 346 -22.75 41.48 -14.24
CA ASN A 346 -23.61 42.23 -13.31
C ASN A 346 -24.88 41.49 -12.82
N GLN A 347 -25.31 40.40 -13.46
CA GLN A 347 -26.51 39.64 -13.05
C GLN A 347 -26.23 38.52 -12.02
N VAL A 348 -24.96 38.22 -11.70
CA VAL A 348 -24.58 37.05 -10.88
C VAL A 348 -24.17 37.45 -9.44
N GLY A 349 -24.21 38.74 -9.10
CA GLY A 349 -23.73 39.25 -7.81
C GLY A 349 -24.70 40.20 -7.12
N ASN A 350 -25.83 39.70 -6.62
CA ASN A 350 -26.61 40.29 -5.52
C ASN A 350 -27.78 39.36 -5.12
N ASP A 351 -27.58 38.51 -4.11
CA ASP A 351 -28.70 38.01 -3.29
C ASP A 351 -28.20 37.47 -1.92
N PRO A 352 -28.18 38.30 -0.86
CA PRO A 352 -27.92 37.87 0.51
C PRO A 352 -29.22 37.78 1.34
N ASP A 353 -29.31 36.73 2.16
CA ASP A 353 -30.24 36.58 3.29
C ASP A 353 -31.76 36.69 3.03
N GLU A 354 -32.40 35.58 2.68
CA GLU A 354 -33.68 35.24 3.33
C GLU A 354 -33.92 33.72 3.45
N LEU A 355 -33.98 33.22 4.70
CA LEU A 355 -35.02 32.31 5.21
C LEU A 355 -34.70 31.86 6.65
N GLY A 356 -35.36 32.51 7.61
CA GLY A 356 -35.20 32.23 9.04
C GLY A 356 -36.02 31.04 9.56
N ARG A 357 -35.37 30.23 10.40
CA ARG A 357 -35.88 29.59 11.64
C ARG A 357 -37.39 29.29 11.75
N ARG A 358 -37.75 28.01 11.97
CA ARG A 358 -38.69 27.62 13.03
C ARG A 358 -38.27 26.33 13.75
N PRO A 359 -38.47 26.21 15.08
CA PRO A 359 -38.03 25.04 15.86
C PRO A 359 -39.14 23.99 16.04
N LEU A 360 -38.78 22.71 16.03
CA LEU A 360 -39.67 21.61 16.39
C LEU A 360 -39.72 21.41 17.92
N ARG A 361 -40.89 21.67 18.52
CA ARG A 361 -41.18 21.35 19.92
C ARG A 361 -41.48 19.86 20.10
N ARG A 362 -41.06 19.32 21.25
CA ARG A 362 -41.39 17.98 21.75
C ARG A 362 -42.90 17.71 21.79
N ARG A 363 -43.29 16.46 21.57
CA ARG A 363 -44.39 15.81 22.31
C ARG A 363 -43.88 14.51 22.96
N ARG A 364 -44.00 14.43 24.28
CA ARG A 364 -44.19 13.17 25.01
C ARG A 364 -45.70 12.99 25.21
N ASN A 365 -46.15 11.74 25.33
CA ASN A 365 -47.08 11.23 26.35
C ASN A 365 -47.94 10.10 25.79
N ALA A 366 -47.61 8.86 26.17
CA ALA A 366 -48.49 7.90 26.82
C ALA A 366 -47.58 6.81 27.40
#